data_AF-A0ABD0Q1P0-F1
#
_entry.id   AF-A0ABD0Q1P0-F1
#
_cell.length_a   1.000
_cell.length_b   1.000
_cell.length_c   1.000
_cell.angle_alpha   90.00
_cell.angle_beta   90.00
_cell.angle_gamma   90.00
#
_symmetry.space_group_name_H-M   'P 1'
#
loop_
_entity.id
_entity.type
_entity.pdbx_description
1 polymer ?
#
loop_
_entity_poly.entity_id
_entity_poly.type
_entity_poly.pdbx_seq_one_letter_code
_entity_poly.pdbx_strand_id
1 'polypeptide(L)' 'DGFTPLAVALQQGHDQVVSLLLENDTKGKVRLPALHIAARKDDTKAAALLLQNDHNAD' A
#
# COMPACT_ATOMS: atom_id res chain seq x y z
N ASP A 1 10.60 0.12 14.49
CA ASP A 1 10.55 1.23 13.52
C ASP A 1 9.75 0.80 12.30
N GLY A 2 8.45 1.10 12.34
CA GLY A 2 7.45 0.62 11.40
C GLY A 2 6.96 1.77 10.56
N PHE A 3 7.56 1.94 9.38
CA PHE A 3 7.01 2.82 8.35
C PHE A 3 5.65 2.26 7.90
N THR A 4 4.86 3.06 7.21
CA THR A 4 3.65 2.60 6.51
C THR A 4 4.02 2.32 5.05
N PRO A 5 3.25 1.49 4.33
CA PRO A 5 3.47 1.30 2.90
C PRO A 5 3.46 2.63 2.14
N LEU A 6 2.59 3.55 2.57
CA LEU A 6 2.50 4.90 2.03
C LEU A 6 3.79 5.72 2.24
N ALA A 7 4.38 5.66 3.44
CA ALA A 7 5.63 6.35 3.71
C ALA A 7 6.78 5.84 2.84
N VAL A 8 6.85 4.52 2.60
CA VAL A 8 7.86 3.92 1.72
C VAL A 8 7.65 4.32 0.26
N ALA A 9 6.40 4.32 -0.23
CA ALA A 9 6.09 4.75 -1.59
C ALA A 9 6.42 6.24 -1.81
N LEU A 10 6.08 7.10 -0.84
CA LEU A 10 6.41 8.53 -0.87
C LEU A 10 7.92 8.77 -0.84
N GLN A 11 8.66 8.05 0.01
CA GLN A 11 10.11 8.19 0.10
C GLN A 11 10.82 7.82 -1.21
N GLN A 12 10.26 6.86 -1.97
CA GLN A 12 10.84 6.42 -3.24
C GLN A 12 10.28 7.16 -4.46
N GLY A 13 9.27 8.02 -4.30
CA GLY A 13 8.64 8.72 -5.42
C GLY A 13 7.78 7.81 -6.29
N HIS A 14 7.18 6.76 -5.71
CA HIS A 14 6.32 5.82 -6.42
C HIS A 14 4.89 6.38 -6.52
N ASP A 15 4.71 7.44 -7.30
CA ASP A 15 3.46 8.22 -7.37
C ASP A 15 2.22 7.37 -7.64
N GLN A 16 2.34 6.36 -8.50
CA GLN A 16 1.23 5.44 -8.81
C GLN A 16 0.82 4.60 -7.59
N VAL A 17 1.79 4.09 -6.83
CA VAL A 17 1.51 3.34 -5.59
C VAL A 17 0.98 4.28 -4.51
N VAL A 18 1.48 5.51 -4.44
CA VAL A 18 0.99 6.55 -3.51
C VAL A 18 -0.50 6.84 -3.79
N SER A 19 -0.87 7.07 -5.05
CA SER A 19 -2.28 7.27 -5.43
C SER A 19 -3.15 6.08 -5.05
N LEU A 20 -2.73 4.86 -5.38
CA LEU A 20 -3.45 3.63 -5.01
C LEU A 20 -3.65 3.47 -3.50
N LEU A 21 -2.60 3.75 -2.72
CA LEU A 21 -2.64 3.66 -1.27
C LEU A 21 -3.55 4.74 -0.67
N LEU A 22 -3.49 5.99 -1.17
CA LEU A 22 -4.35 7.09 -0.72
C LEU A 22 -5.83 6.81 -1.02
N GLU A 23 -6.14 6.23 -2.18
CA GLU A 23 -7.50 5.85 -2.55
C GLU A 23 -8.07 4.75 -1.64
N ASN A 24 -7.20 3.89 -1.08
CA ASN A 24 -7.59 2.77 -0.22
C ASN A 24 -7.34 3.01 1.28
N ASP A 25 -6.80 4.16 1.70
CA ASP A 25 -6.53 4.52 3.11
C ASP A 25 -7.83 4.85 3.90
N THR A 26 -8.99 4.42 3.41
CA THR A 26 -10.30 4.67 4.02
C THR A 26 -10.56 3.80 5.25
N LYS A 27 -9.79 2.72 5.44
CA LYS A 27 -9.91 1.80 6.58
C LYS A 27 -8.52 1.61 7.20
N GLY A 28 -8.35 2.19 8.39
CA GLY A 28 -7.05 2.55 8.93
C GLY A 28 -6.01 1.43 9.04
N LYS A 29 -4.73 1.83 8.98
CA LYS A 29 -3.54 1.07 9.38
C LYS A 29 -3.54 -0.39 8.90
N VAL A 30 -3.61 -0.59 7.59
CA VAL A 30 -3.29 -1.88 6.96
C VAL A 30 -1.80 -2.19 7.23
N ARG A 31 -1.51 -2.89 8.34
CA ARG A 31 -0.18 -3.43 8.66
C ARG A 31 0.01 -4.75 7.93
N LEU A 32 -0.06 -4.73 6.60
CA LEU A 32 0.32 -5.88 5.79
C LEU A 32 1.82 -5.77 5.43
N PRO A 33 2.66 -6.73 5.86
CA PRO A 33 4.05 -6.80 5.41
C PRO A 33 4.17 -6.92 3.88
N ALA A 34 3.19 -7.56 3.23
CA ALA A 34 3.13 -7.67 1.78
C ALA A 34 2.93 -6.31 1.09
N LEU A 35 2.08 -5.45 1.64
CA LEU A 35 1.79 -4.13 1.07
C LEU A 35 3.00 -3.21 1.17
N HIS A 36 3.79 -3.35 2.24
CA HIS A 36 5.10 -2.72 2.37
C HIS A 36 6.08 -3.12 1.26
N ILE A 37 6.15 -4.41 0.96
CA ILE A 37 7.05 -4.92 -0.09
C ILE A 37 6.59 -4.40 -1.46
N ALA A 38 5.29 -4.40 -1.73
CA ALA A 38 4.72 -3.88 -2.97
C ALA A 38 5.05 -2.38 -3.14
N ALA A 39 4.81 -1.58 -2.10
CA ALA A 39 5.18 -0.15 -2.07
C ALA A 39 6.68 0.06 -2.27
N ARG A 40 7.52 -0.82 -1.71
CA ARG A 40 8.97 -0.73 -1.88
C ARG A 40 9.44 -1.08 -3.29
N LYS A 41 8.73 -1.96 -3.99
CA LYS A 41 9.13 -2.46 -5.32
C LYS A 41 8.44 -1.74 -6.48
N ASP A 42 7.69 -0.68 -6.20
CA ASP A 42 6.81 0.00 -7.18
C ASP A 42 5.78 -0.96 -7.81
N ASP A 43 5.37 -1.99 -7.05
CA ASP A 43 4.46 -3.01 -7.55
C ASP A 43 3.00 -2.57 -7.34
N THR A 44 2.57 -1.67 -8.21
CA THR A 44 1.19 -1.14 -8.25
C THR A 44 0.14 -2.24 -8.36
N LYS A 45 0.41 -3.30 -9.14
CA LYS A 45 -0.52 -4.43 -9.30
C LYS A 45 -0.65 -5.20 -8.00
N ALA A 46 0.45 -5.57 -7.36
CA ALA A 46 0.41 -6.26 -6.08
C ALA A 46 -0.23 -5.39 -5.00
N ALA A 47 0.10 -4.08 -4.97
CA ALA A 47 -0.51 -3.14 -4.05
C ALA A 47 -2.03 -3.08 -4.23
N ALA A 48 -2.53 -2.94 -5.46
CA ALA A 48 -3.96 -2.92 -5.76
C ALA A 48 -4.67 -4.22 -5.35
N LEU A 49 -4.07 -5.39 -5.65
CA LEU A 49 -4.63 -6.69 -5.27
C LEU A 49 -4.68 -6.90 -3.76
N LEU A 50 -3.65 -6.45 -3.04
CA LEU A 50 -3.60 -6.54 -1.58
C LEU A 50 -4.64 -5.61 -0.94
N LEU A 51 -4.79 -4.40 -1.47
CA LEU A 51 -5.79 -3.42 -1.02
C LEU A 51 -7.23 -3.90 -1.32
N GLN A 52 -7.48 -4.52 -2.48
CA GLN A 52 -8.77 -5.13 -2.80
C GLN A 52 -9.11 -6.33 -1.89
N ASN A 53 -8.14 -7.18 -1.55
CA ASN A 53 -8.39 -8.33 -0.67
C ASN A 53 -8.74 -7.92 0.75
N ASP A 54 -8.10 -6.87 1.28
CA ASP A 54 -8.40 -6.34 2.61
C ASP A 54 -9.85 -5.81 2.69
N HIS A 55 -10.39 -5.31 1.58
CA HIS A 55 -11.80 -4.90 1.47
C HIS A 55 -12.79 -6.08 1.44
N ASN A 56 -12.34 -7.30 1.17
CA ASN A 56 -13.16 -8.52 1.07
C ASN A 56 -13.00 -9.45 2.29
N ALA A 57 -12.30 -9.03 3.34
CA ALA A 57 -12.14 -9.80 4.58
C ALA A 57 -13.31 -9.59 5.58
N ASP A 58 -14.53 -9.37 5.06
CA ASP A 58 -15.80 -9.36 5.82
C ASP A 58 -16.71 -10.49 5.31
#